data_AF-L8H0E3-F1
#
_entry.id   AF-L8H0E3-F1
#
_cell.length_a   1.000
_cell.length_b   1.000
_cell.length_c   1.000
_cell.angle_alpha   90.00
_cell.angle_beta   90.00
_cell.angle_gamma   90.00
#
_symmetry.space_group_name_H-M   'P 1'
#
loop_
_entity.id
_entity.type
_entity.pdbx_description
1 polymer ?
#
loop_
_entity_poly.entity_id
_entity_poly.type
_entity_poly.pdbx_seq_one_letter_code
_entity_poly.pdbx_strand_id
1 'polypeptide(L)'
;MAYVPTWLAMALAAVVGIMCAFAQSPPSGPCLGGAFPDAGNCCPTMINMINFYRDARGCYPTRVANNQVLYADVGGCFPNAQGTYRPAGATCPPGQQCSPTCLPTVVATPQPTRPACPANAQRDPAGCCPRAFGMSLFYRDVRGCYPIATNVGVLYADASGCYPNEAGVYNPAGMACPAGRQCVPACD
;
A
#
# COMPACT_ATOMS: atom_id res chain seq x y z
N MET A 1 -1.14 -24.90 -52.08
CA MET A 1 -0.06 -24.18 -51.38
C MET A 1 -0.49 -22.72 -51.27
N ALA A 2 -1.04 -22.31 -50.12
CA ALA A 2 -1.53 -20.95 -49.94
C ALA A 2 -0.35 -20.04 -49.56
N TYR A 3 0.04 -19.14 -50.47
CA TYR A 3 1.03 -18.10 -50.21
C TYR A 3 0.34 -17.00 -49.41
N VAL A 4 0.58 -16.98 -48.09
CA VAL A 4 0.22 -15.82 -47.26
C VAL A 4 1.33 -14.78 -47.45
N PRO A 5 1.01 -13.59 -47.98
CA PRO A 5 2.05 -12.64 -48.32
C PRO A 5 2.61 -12.00 -47.04
N THR A 6 3.94 -11.98 -46.94
CA THR A 6 4.74 -11.60 -45.76
C THR A 6 4.49 -10.19 -45.23
N TRP A 7 3.84 -9.30 -45.99
CA TRP A 7 3.47 -7.97 -45.54
C TRP A 7 2.24 -7.95 -44.59
N LEU A 8 1.36 -8.95 -44.65
CA LEU A 8 0.23 -9.05 -43.72
C LEU A 8 0.67 -9.49 -42.31
N ALA A 9 1.82 -10.17 -42.20
CA ALA A 9 2.37 -10.63 -40.92
C ALA A 9 3.08 -9.51 -40.14
N MET A 10 3.60 -8.47 -40.80
CA MET A 10 4.25 -7.35 -40.12
C MET A 10 3.25 -6.34 -39.53
N ALA A 11 2.04 -6.26 -40.08
CA ALA A 11 1.01 -5.35 -39.55
C ALA A 11 0.42 -5.83 -38.21
N LEU A 12 0.36 -7.15 -37.98
CA LEU A 12 -0.21 -7.69 -36.73
C LEU A 12 0.75 -7.59 -35.53
N ALA A 13 2.07 -7.54 -35.77
CA ALA A 13 3.07 -7.45 -34.69
C ALA A 13 3.18 -6.04 -34.08
N ALA A 14 2.80 -4.99 -34.81
CA ALA A 14 2.88 -3.61 -34.31
C ALA A 14 1.73 -3.23 -33.36
N VAL A 15 0.59 -3.93 -33.42
CA VAL A 15 -0.57 -3.60 -32.57
C VAL A 15 -0.48 -4.24 -31.17
N VAL A 16 0.32 -5.30 -31.00
CA VAL A 16 0.44 -6.01 -29.71
C VAL A 16 1.50 -5.36 -28.78
N GLY A 17 2.35 -4.47 -29.29
CA GLY A 17 3.46 -3.87 -28.53
C GLY A 17 3.14 -2.63 -27.70
N ILE A 18 1.94 -2.03 -27.83
CA ILE A 18 1.56 -0.78 -27.16
C ILE A 18 0.36 -1.02 -26.25
N MET A 19 0.40 -2.10 -25.45
CA MET A 19 -0.51 -2.29 -24.33
C MET A 19 0.19 -2.96 -23.14
N CYS A 20 1.47 -2.66 -22.91
CA CYS A 20 1.97 -2.60 -21.53
C CYS A 20 1.56 -1.23 -20.96
N ALA A 21 0.25 -0.97 -20.97
CA ALA A 21 -0.35 0.01 -20.10
C ALA A 21 0.04 -0.45 -18.70
N PHE A 22 0.95 0.29 -18.10
CA PHE A 22 1.05 0.56 -16.67
C PHE A 22 0.03 -0.27 -15.90
N ALA A 23 0.48 -1.36 -15.28
CA ALA A 23 -0.21 -1.88 -14.11
C ALA A 23 -0.04 -0.83 -12.99
N GLN A 24 -0.59 0.36 -13.22
CA GLN A 24 -0.94 1.29 -12.17
C GLN A 24 -1.94 0.50 -11.35
N SER A 25 -1.51 0.09 -10.17
CA SER A 25 -2.43 -0.24 -9.09
C SER A 25 -3.54 0.82 -9.15
N PRO A 26 -4.83 0.43 -9.19
CA PRO A 26 -5.91 1.40 -9.31
C PRO A 26 -5.65 2.51 -8.29
N PRO A 27 -5.71 3.80 -8.70
CA PRO A 27 -5.36 4.90 -7.80
C PRO A 27 -6.14 4.72 -6.51
N SER A 28 -5.42 4.52 -5.41
CA SER A 28 -6.03 4.43 -4.10
C SER A 28 -6.62 5.80 -3.77
N GLY A 29 -7.90 5.85 -3.43
CA GLY A 29 -8.57 7.09 -3.11
C GLY A 29 -8.06 7.70 -1.79
N PRO A 30 -8.36 8.98 -1.54
CA PRO A 30 -7.81 9.77 -0.42
C PRO A 30 -8.46 9.43 0.95
N CYS A 31 -9.16 8.30 1.05
CA CYS A 31 -9.79 7.84 2.29
C CYS A 31 -9.02 6.67 2.91
N LEU A 32 -9.28 6.41 4.18
CA LEU A 32 -8.75 5.24 4.87
C LEU A 32 -9.10 3.97 4.08
N GLY A 33 -8.12 3.07 3.89
CA GLY A 33 -8.31 1.86 3.10
C GLY A 33 -8.32 2.08 1.58
N GLY A 34 -7.90 3.24 1.09
CA GLY A 34 -7.78 3.53 -0.34
C GLY A 34 -9.11 3.74 -1.05
N ALA A 35 -10.18 4.05 -0.30
CA ALA A 35 -11.49 4.34 -0.87
C ALA A 35 -11.58 5.78 -1.40
N PHE A 36 -12.54 6.00 -2.30
CA PHE A 36 -12.87 7.35 -2.77
C PHE A 36 -13.96 7.97 -1.89
N PRO A 37 -13.97 9.30 -1.73
CA PRO A 37 -15.03 9.98 -1.00
C PRO A 37 -16.37 9.88 -1.77
N ASP A 38 -17.47 10.05 -1.05
CA ASP A 38 -18.81 10.21 -1.64
C ASP A 38 -18.94 11.56 -2.39
N ALA A 39 -20.08 11.79 -3.04
CA ALA A 39 -20.37 13.05 -3.74
C ALA A 39 -20.36 14.29 -2.82
N GLY A 40 -20.45 14.10 -1.50
CA GLY A 40 -20.34 15.14 -0.49
C GLY A 40 -18.91 15.34 0.04
N ASN A 41 -17.89 14.76 -0.61
CA ASN A 41 -16.49 14.74 -0.19
C ASN A 41 -16.24 14.05 1.16
N CYS A 42 -17.07 13.09 1.54
CA CYS A 42 -16.92 12.36 2.80
C CYS A 42 -16.50 10.92 2.60
N CYS A 43 -15.54 10.49 3.41
CA CYS A 43 -14.96 9.15 3.30
C CYS A 43 -15.85 8.06 3.89
N PRO A 44 -15.76 6.81 3.42
CA PRO A 44 -16.41 5.70 4.09
C PRO A 44 -15.74 5.39 5.44
N THR A 45 -16.49 4.77 6.34
CA THR A 45 -15.92 4.11 7.52
C THR A 45 -15.49 2.69 7.18
N MET A 46 -14.51 2.14 7.90
CA MET A 46 -14.02 0.78 7.69
C MET A 46 -14.50 -0.14 8.82
N ILE A 47 -15.31 -1.15 8.48
CA ILE A 47 -15.77 -2.18 9.41
C ILE A 47 -15.42 -3.55 8.82
N ASN A 48 -14.65 -4.36 9.55
CA ASN A 48 -14.17 -5.66 9.08
C ASN A 48 -13.47 -5.58 7.69
N MET A 49 -12.63 -4.56 7.47
CA MET A 49 -11.94 -4.28 6.19
C MET A 49 -12.86 -3.94 4.99
N ILE A 50 -14.16 -3.74 5.22
CA ILE A 50 -15.11 -3.32 4.20
C ILE A 50 -15.44 -1.84 4.42
N ASN A 51 -15.46 -1.08 3.33
CA ASN A 51 -15.80 0.34 3.32
C ASN A 51 -17.31 0.53 3.28
N PHE A 52 -17.86 1.27 4.24
CA PHE A 52 -19.28 1.62 4.31
C PHE A 52 -19.46 3.14 4.25
N TYR A 53 -20.27 3.59 3.28
CA TYR A 53 -20.64 5.00 3.13
C TYR A 53 -21.80 5.35 4.05
N ARG A 54 -22.11 6.64 4.11
CA ARG A 54 -23.27 7.11 4.86
C ARG A 54 -24.54 6.80 4.10
N ASP A 55 -25.61 6.63 4.86
CA ASP A 55 -26.96 6.63 4.29
C ASP A 55 -27.37 8.05 3.84
N ALA A 56 -28.59 8.18 3.31
CA ALA A 56 -29.15 9.46 2.88
C ALA A 56 -29.30 10.50 4.00
N ARG A 57 -29.17 10.10 5.27
CA ARG A 57 -29.26 10.97 6.45
C ARG A 57 -27.88 11.42 6.93
N GLY A 58 -26.80 10.91 6.33
CA GLY A 58 -25.43 11.18 6.76
C GLY A 58 -24.93 10.25 7.87
N CYS A 59 -25.59 9.11 8.10
CA CYS A 59 -25.23 8.16 9.15
C CYS A 59 -24.37 7.02 8.60
N TYR A 60 -23.20 6.79 9.20
CA TYR A 60 -22.44 5.55 8.97
C TYR A 60 -23.09 4.37 9.72
N PRO A 61 -22.93 3.13 9.26
CA PRO A 61 -23.45 1.99 9.99
C PRO A 61 -22.57 1.67 11.20
N THR A 62 -23.13 0.88 12.12
CA THR A 62 -22.44 0.34 13.29
C THR A 62 -22.38 -1.18 13.23
N ARG A 63 -21.41 -1.75 13.96
CA ARG A 63 -21.26 -3.20 14.10
C ARG A 63 -21.92 -3.65 15.40
N VAL A 64 -22.79 -4.66 15.32
CA VAL A 64 -23.43 -5.28 16.48
C VAL A 64 -22.74 -6.58 16.88
N ALA A 65 -23.11 -7.17 18.02
CA ALA A 65 -22.45 -8.32 18.63
C ALA A 65 -22.33 -9.53 17.68
N ASN A 66 -23.30 -9.72 16.79
CA ASN A 66 -23.33 -10.80 15.80
C ASN A 66 -22.49 -10.52 14.53
N ASN A 67 -21.55 -9.58 14.59
CA ASN A 67 -20.76 -9.08 13.44
C ASN A 67 -21.56 -8.44 12.30
N GLN A 68 -22.88 -8.27 12.46
CA GLN A 68 -23.71 -7.61 11.47
C GLN A 68 -23.43 -6.10 11.46
N VAL A 69 -23.51 -5.52 10.26
CA VAL A 69 -23.35 -4.08 10.03
C VAL A 69 -24.73 -3.51 9.75
N LEU A 70 -25.18 -2.59 10.61
CA LEU A 70 -26.54 -2.07 10.62
C LEU A 70 -26.53 -0.54 10.63
N TYR A 71 -27.38 0.05 9.78
CA TYR A 71 -27.57 1.51 9.71
C TYR A 71 -28.54 2.00 10.79
N ALA A 72 -28.63 3.31 10.95
CA ALA A 72 -29.68 3.88 11.76
C ALA A 72 -31.06 3.65 11.10
N ASP A 73 -32.11 3.58 11.91
CA ASP A 73 -33.48 3.53 11.41
C ASP A 73 -33.95 4.87 10.81
N VAL A 74 -35.21 4.94 10.40
CA VAL A 74 -35.86 6.17 9.91
C VAL A 74 -35.99 7.29 10.96
N GLY A 75 -35.76 6.99 12.24
CA GLY A 75 -35.65 7.98 13.32
C GLY A 75 -34.22 8.48 13.51
N GLY A 76 -33.23 7.84 12.89
CA GLY A 76 -31.82 8.09 13.15
C GLY A 76 -31.32 7.38 14.42
N CYS A 77 -32.02 6.35 14.91
CA CYS A 77 -31.57 5.55 16.05
C CYS A 77 -30.86 4.28 15.55
N PHE A 78 -29.69 4.00 16.12
CA PHE A 78 -28.99 2.72 15.94
C PHE A 78 -29.67 1.60 16.74
N PRO A 79 -29.52 0.34 16.31
CA PRO A 79 -29.98 -0.79 17.10
C PRO A 79 -29.16 -0.94 18.39
N ASN A 80 -29.67 -1.72 19.33
CA ASN A 80 -28.89 -2.12 20.51
C ASN A 80 -27.71 -3.04 20.13
N ALA A 81 -26.89 -3.40 21.13
CA ALA A 81 -25.72 -4.28 20.92
C ALA A 81 -26.07 -5.64 20.30
N GLN A 82 -27.32 -6.10 20.42
CA GLN A 82 -27.84 -7.35 19.86
C GLN A 82 -28.40 -7.20 18.43
N GLY A 83 -28.43 -5.99 17.87
CA GLY A 83 -28.99 -5.73 16.53
C GLY A 83 -30.50 -5.48 16.50
N THR A 84 -31.13 -5.23 17.64
CA THR A 84 -32.57 -4.95 17.73
C THR A 84 -32.85 -3.44 17.74
N TYR A 85 -33.69 -2.99 16.81
CA TYR A 85 -34.18 -1.62 16.77
C TYR A 85 -35.33 -1.40 17.75
N ARG A 86 -35.50 -0.14 18.17
CA ARG A 86 -36.67 0.26 18.93
C ARG A 86 -37.90 0.40 18.01
N PRO A 87 -39.12 0.32 18.58
CA PRO A 87 -40.32 0.65 17.81
C PRO A 87 -40.25 2.08 17.26
N ALA A 88 -40.79 2.27 16.06
CA ALA A 88 -40.82 3.55 15.37
C ALA A 88 -41.46 4.64 16.25
N GLY A 89 -40.80 5.78 16.38
CA GLY A 89 -41.27 6.93 17.18
C GLY A 89 -40.84 6.92 18.65
N ALA A 90 -40.14 5.88 19.13
CA ALA A 90 -39.53 5.91 20.45
C ALA A 90 -38.28 6.83 20.47
N THR A 91 -38.09 7.60 21.56
CA THR A 91 -36.91 8.45 21.73
C THR A 91 -35.62 7.62 21.71
N CYS A 92 -34.63 8.01 20.92
CA CYS A 92 -33.35 7.31 20.89
C CYS A 92 -32.66 7.38 22.28
N PRO A 93 -32.11 6.27 22.78
CA PRO A 93 -31.25 6.30 23.96
C PRO A 93 -30.01 7.17 23.74
N PRO A 94 -29.44 7.77 24.81
CA PRO A 94 -28.17 8.46 24.73
C PRO A 94 -27.09 7.49 24.22
N GLY A 95 -26.36 7.91 23.18
CA GLY A 95 -25.31 7.11 22.52
C GLY A 95 -25.79 6.20 21.37
N GLN A 96 -27.10 6.08 21.13
CA GLN A 96 -27.65 5.40 19.93
C GLN A 96 -28.18 6.37 18.88
N GLN A 97 -28.10 7.68 19.13
CA GLN A 97 -28.45 8.69 18.15
C GLN A 97 -27.38 8.77 17.09
N CYS A 98 -27.78 8.67 15.83
CA CYS A 98 -26.92 9.05 14.73
C CYS A 98 -26.62 10.54 14.81
N SER A 99 -25.32 10.84 14.78
CA SER A 99 -24.82 12.17 14.46
C SER A 99 -24.34 12.14 13.01
N PRO A 100 -24.86 13.00 12.12
CA PRO A 100 -24.38 13.08 10.75
C PRO A 100 -22.98 13.68 10.74
N THR A 101 -21.98 12.80 10.78
CA THR A 101 -20.57 13.19 10.77
C THR A 101 -20.01 12.91 9.38
N CYS A 102 -19.20 13.82 8.86
CA CYS A 102 -18.39 13.58 7.67
C CYS A 102 -17.01 13.11 8.13
N LEU A 103 -16.62 11.88 7.77
CA LEU A 103 -15.22 11.52 7.90
C LEU A 103 -14.45 12.30 6.83
N PRO A 104 -13.49 13.16 7.22
CA PRO A 104 -12.70 13.87 6.25
C PRO A 104 -11.91 12.87 5.43
N THR A 105 -11.45 13.29 4.25
CA THR A 105 -10.31 12.64 3.63
C THR A 105 -9.20 12.55 4.68
N VAL A 106 -8.49 11.43 4.68
CA VAL A 106 -7.11 11.50 5.14
C VAL A 106 -6.44 12.33 4.06
N VAL A 107 -6.61 13.65 4.13
CA VAL A 107 -5.56 14.57 3.71
C VAL A 107 -4.36 13.92 4.35
N ALA A 108 -3.51 13.33 3.52
CA ALA A 108 -2.26 12.79 4.00
C ALA A 108 -1.74 13.91 4.88
N THR A 109 -1.72 13.72 6.21
CA THR A 109 -0.79 14.45 7.04
C THR A 109 0.47 14.40 6.21
N PRO A 110 1.00 15.55 5.73
CA PRO A 110 2.11 15.54 4.80
C PRO A 110 3.10 14.54 5.37
N GLN A 111 3.21 13.39 4.72
CA GLN A 111 3.84 12.22 5.32
C GLN A 111 5.27 12.70 5.54
N PRO A 112 5.70 12.99 6.80
CA PRO A 112 6.60 14.09 7.13
C PRO A 112 7.67 14.17 6.06
N THR A 113 7.50 15.09 5.09
CA THR A 113 7.94 14.94 3.68
C THR A 113 9.14 14.02 3.58
N ARG A 114 8.88 12.70 3.52
CA ARG A 114 10.00 11.75 3.60
C ARG A 114 10.73 11.99 2.30
N PRO A 115 12.01 12.39 2.33
CA PRO A 115 12.71 12.84 1.14
C PRO A 115 12.45 11.88 -0.02
N ALA A 116 12.14 12.45 -1.19
CA ALA A 116 11.92 11.66 -2.39
C ALA A 116 13.13 10.72 -2.57
N CYS A 117 12.86 9.46 -2.89
CA CYS A 117 13.94 8.51 -3.13
C CYS A 117 14.76 8.95 -4.35
N PRO A 118 16.05 8.57 -4.42
CA PRO A 118 16.90 8.93 -5.56
C PRO A 118 16.24 8.50 -6.88
N ALA A 119 16.35 9.36 -7.89
CA ALA A 119 15.71 9.18 -9.20
C ALA A 119 14.19 8.95 -9.13
N ASN A 120 13.50 9.47 -8.10
CA ASN A 120 12.08 9.27 -7.86
C ASN A 120 11.68 7.79 -7.76
N ALA A 121 12.60 6.95 -7.29
CA ALA A 121 12.35 5.52 -7.17
C ALA A 121 11.22 5.22 -6.18
N GLN A 122 10.54 4.10 -6.39
CA GLN A 122 9.56 3.61 -5.43
C GLN A 122 10.28 3.12 -4.17
N ARG A 123 9.59 3.16 -3.04
CA ARG A 123 10.07 2.57 -1.78
C ARG A 123 9.84 1.06 -1.82
N ASP A 124 10.64 0.31 -1.06
CA ASP A 124 10.37 -1.11 -0.83
C ASP A 124 9.10 -1.31 0.05
N PRO A 125 8.60 -2.55 0.24
CA PRO A 125 7.45 -2.83 1.09
C PRO A 125 7.62 -2.42 2.56
N ALA A 126 8.86 -2.25 3.04
CA ALA A 126 9.18 -1.74 4.37
C ALA A 126 9.27 -0.20 4.41
N GLY A 127 9.08 0.47 3.27
CA GLY A 127 9.12 1.92 3.12
C GLY A 127 10.50 2.52 2.90
N CYS A 128 11.57 1.74 2.73
CA CYS A 128 12.92 2.26 2.53
C CYS A 128 13.20 2.62 1.05
N CYS A 129 14.06 3.63 0.80
CA CYS A 129 14.48 4.00 -0.55
C CYS A 129 15.59 3.08 -1.08
N PRO A 130 15.73 2.84 -2.39
CA PRO A 130 16.92 2.19 -2.94
C PRO A 130 18.15 3.10 -2.86
N ARG A 131 19.35 2.51 -2.90
CA ARG A 131 20.61 3.24 -3.10
C ARG A 131 20.92 3.36 -4.59
N ALA A 132 21.44 4.50 -5.00
CA ALA A 132 21.94 4.71 -6.35
C ALA A 132 23.44 4.41 -6.41
N PHE A 133 23.83 3.50 -7.31
CA PHE A 133 25.22 3.28 -7.70
C PHE A 133 25.33 3.58 -9.20
N GLY A 134 25.87 4.76 -9.52
CA GLY A 134 25.81 5.29 -10.88
C GLY A 134 24.36 5.53 -11.31
N MET A 135 23.96 4.93 -12.44
CA MET A 135 22.59 5.02 -12.99
C MET A 135 21.66 3.89 -12.49
N SER A 136 22.19 2.94 -11.72
CA SER A 136 21.43 1.78 -11.27
C SER A 136 20.95 1.95 -9.83
N LEU A 137 19.72 1.52 -9.58
CA LEU A 137 19.09 1.54 -8.27
C LEU A 137 19.12 0.14 -7.66
N PHE A 138 19.55 0.06 -6.40
CA PHE A 138 19.65 -1.19 -5.67
C PHE A 138 18.85 -1.12 -4.39
N TYR A 139 17.87 -2.02 -4.28
CA TYR A 139 17.08 -2.20 -3.07
C TYR A 139 17.85 -3.04 -2.06
N ARG A 140 17.42 -2.97 -0.82
CA ARG A 140 17.90 -3.87 0.22
C ARG A 140 17.43 -5.29 -0.05
N ASP A 141 18.23 -6.26 0.37
CA ASP A 141 17.87 -7.67 0.29
C ASP A 141 16.77 -8.05 1.30
N VAL A 142 16.39 -9.32 1.32
CA VAL A 142 15.37 -9.87 2.23
C VAL A 142 15.73 -9.73 3.72
N ARG A 143 17.00 -9.46 4.04
CA ARG A 143 17.51 -9.29 5.40
C ARG A 143 17.60 -7.80 5.77
N GLY A 144 17.32 -6.93 4.82
CA GLY A 144 17.34 -5.48 4.98
C GLY A 144 18.70 -4.83 4.69
N CYS A 145 19.60 -5.54 4.02
CA CYS A 145 20.94 -5.08 3.70
C CYS A 145 21.00 -4.46 2.31
N TYR A 146 21.47 -3.22 2.22
CA TYR A 146 21.83 -2.63 0.93
C TYR A 146 23.15 -3.23 0.41
N PRO A 147 23.41 -3.20 -0.90
CA PRO A 147 24.73 -3.59 -1.37
C PRO A 147 25.76 -2.48 -1.15
N ILE A 148 27.02 -2.84 -1.32
CA ILE A 148 28.17 -1.93 -1.29
C ILE A 148 28.87 -1.91 -2.66
N ALA A 149 29.52 -0.81 -2.97
CA ALA A 149 30.43 -0.75 -4.12
C ALA A 149 31.77 -1.40 -3.76
N THR A 150 32.30 -2.20 -4.67
CA THR A 150 33.63 -2.82 -4.64
C THR A 150 34.33 -2.58 -5.97
N ASN A 151 35.61 -2.93 -6.07
CA ASN A 151 36.38 -2.80 -7.31
C ASN A 151 35.88 -3.71 -8.44
N VAL A 152 35.05 -4.71 -8.12
CA VAL A 152 34.45 -5.64 -9.09
C VAL A 152 32.97 -5.37 -9.36
N GLY A 153 32.38 -4.37 -8.69
CA GLY A 153 30.97 -3.99 -8.86
C GLY A 153 30.20 -3.85 -7.56
N VAL A 154 28.87 -3.86 -7.68
CA VAL A 154 27.93 -3.68 -6.56
C VAL A 154 27.54 -5.05 -6.02
N LEU A 155 27.87 -5.33 -4.75
CA LEU A 155 27.71 -6.66 -4.14
C LEU A 155 26.93 -6.59 -2.83
N TYR A 156 26.06 -7.57 -2.61
CA TYR A 156 25.30 -7.72 -1.36
C TYR A 156 26.10 -8.41 -0.27
N ALA A 157 25.59 -8.33 0.96
CA ALA A 157 26.09 -9.20 2.02
C ALA A 157 25.77 -10.67 1.69
N ASP A 158 26.60 -11.59 2.18
CA ASP A 158 26.33 -13.02 2.06
C ASP A 158 25.15 -13.48 2.95
N ALA A 159 24.88 -14.79 2.93
CA ALA A 159 23.84 -15.41 3.76
C ALA A 159 24.09 -15.31 5.28
N SER A 160 25.30 -14.93 5.72
CA SER A 160 25.60 -14.65 7.13
C SER A 160 25.42 -13.16 7.48
N GLY A 161 25.43 -12.29 6.48
CA GLY A 161 25.25 -10.85 6.61
C GLY A 161 26.59 -10.13 6.53
N CYS A 162 27.60 -10.77 5.94
CA CYS A 162 28.93 -10.22 5.79
C CYS A 162 29.16 -9.69 4.39
N TYR A 163 29.61 -8.45 4.29
CA TYR A 163 30.01 -7.85 3.02
C TYR A 163 31.35 -8.40 2.53
N PRO A 164 31.60 -8.43 1.21
CA PRO A 164 32.91 -8.74 0.65
C PRO A 164 33.94 -7.65 1.00
N ASN A 165 35.22 -7.92 0.76
CA ASN A 165 36.26 -6.90 0.83
C ASN A 165 36.23 -6.01 -0.43
N GLU A 166 37.11 -5.02 -0.53
CA GLU A 166 37.19 -4.12 -1.69
C GLU A 166 37.44 -4.84 -3.02
N ALA A 167 38.09 -6.01 -2.99
CA ALA A 167 38.30 -6.87 -4.17
C ALA A 167 37.08 -7.75 -4.50
N GLY A 168 35.97 -7.62 -3.77
CA GLY A 168 34.77 -8.43 -3.98
C GLY A 168 34.82 -9.84 -3.38
N VAL A 169 35.79 -10.13 -2.52
CA VAL A 169 35.99 -11.47 -1.94
C VAL A 169 35.31 -11.58 -0.57
N TYR A 170 34.42 -12.56 -0.46
CA TYR A 170 33.74 -12.93 0.79
C TYR A 170 34.64 -13.76 1.70
N ASN A 171 34.35 -13.72 2.99
CA ASN A 171 35.02 -14.62 3.93
C ASN A 171 34.54 -16.06 3.71
N PRO A 172 35.39 -17.06 3.98
CA PRO A 172 34.97 -18.45 3.99
C PRO A 172 33.81 -18.68 4.97
N ALA A 173 32.91 -19.60 4.63
CA ALA A 173 31.81 -19.98 5.50
C ALA A 173 32.33 -20.43 6.87
N GLY A 174 31.75 -19.89 7.95
CA GLY A 174 32.15 -20.19 9.32
C GLY A 174 33.23 -19.27 9.91
N MET A 175 33.87 -18.40 9.12
CA MET A 175 34.70 -17.34 9.68
C MET A 175 33.84 -16.18 10.21
N ALA A 176 34.27 -15.60 11.34
CA ALA A 176 33.62 -14.43 11.92
C ALA A 176 33.67 -13.24 10.94
N CYS A 177 32.55 -12.56 10.77
CA CYS A 177 32.52 -11.33 9.99
C CYS A 177 33.14 -10.18 10.81
N PRO A 178 34.14 -9.47 10.28
CA PRO A 178 34.75 -8.35 11.00
C PRO A 178 33.72 -7.22 11.18
N ALA A 179 33.78 -6.52 12.32
CA ALA A 179 32.76 -5.54 12.74
C ALA A 179 32.45 -4.47 11.66
N GLY A 180 33.46 -4.02 10.91
CA GLY A 180 33.28 -3.03 9.84
C GLY A 180 32.70 -3.55 8.52
N ARG A 181 32.48 -4.88 8.38
CA ARG A 181 31.89 -5.51 7.18
C ARG A 181 30.56 -6.20 7.48
N GLN A 182 30.03 -6.05 8.70
CA GLN A 182 28.73 -6.58 9.05
C GLN A 182 27.63 -5.70 8.48
N CYS A 183 26.67 -6.30 7.80
CA CYS A 183 25.44 -5.62 7.46
C CYS A 183 24.67 -5.24 8.73
N VAL A 184 24.23 -3.99 8.77
CA VAL A 184 23.25 -3.52 9.74
C VAL A 184 21.98 -3.17 8.97
N PRO A 185 20.86 -3.90 9.18
CA PRO A 185 19.60 -3.60 8.52
C PRO A 185 19.11 -2.21 8.92
N ALA A 186 19.01 -1.31 7.95
CA ALA A 186 18.55 0.06 8.16
C ALA A 186 17.79 0.54 6.92
N CYS A 187 16.92 1.53 7.10
CA CYS A 187 16.57 2.41 5.99
C CYS A 187 17.56 3.57 6.03
N ASP A 188 18.16 3.90 4.90
CA ASP A 188 18.78 5.21 4.74
C ASP A 188 17.71 6.30 4.51
#